data_AF-A0AB37IZP0-F1
#
_entry.id   AF-A0AB37IZP0-F1
#
_cell.length_a   1.000
_cell.length_b   1.000
_cell.length_c   1.000
_cell.angle_alpha   90.00
_cell.angle_beta   90.00
_cell.angle_gamma   90.00
#
_symmetry.space_group_name_H-M   'P 1'
#
loop_
_entity.id
_entity.type
_entity.pdbx_description
1 polymer ?
#
loop_
_entity_poly.entity_id
_entity_poly.type
_entity_poly.pdbx_seq_one_letter_code
_entity_poly.pdbx_strand_id
1 'polypeptide(L)'
;MFFKKCILMVLLTITTVFFIPNFASAESNTDVSKGKVNGAEFSSSTARYDLGGSYSIDSLYIFVKNTSASGGSLNVRLYNSKNQQVWSALGYDIRYLGSSHKGDEYKPSVKKDDVRYIEFSTNGSGRIVTFRALGTEYIPEISNFKAIADYKKVTLNWENPVNSNNTKLTKLYQDGKEIKTFNLNENITSYVVENLTEGKNYSFKMTVVDDKGRETGGITKSVKTLIPLIDPPENVFITPQNKKLVIAWNGVNSPYLKGYNIYIDGKKVNSSTLNSNKLIVDNLENDKSYKIQISAVNIGDAEGKKSGEFTESPSKDATTIEYDLKPPLTAMELLETAGTIVLWLSPFILVGIVIIWFKPLKELIVKAVLDHKKKSDKK
;
A
#
# COMPACT_ATOMS: atom_id res chain seq x y z
N MET A 1 -39.85 -9.88 26.29
CA MET A 1 -38.77 -10.43 25.44
C MET A 1 -38.76 -9.70 24.10
N PHE A 2 -38.07 -8.57 23.94
CA PHE A 2 -37.90 -7.89 22.62
C PHE A 2 -36.90 -6.72 22.68
N PHE A 3 -35.88 -6.79 23.54
CA PHE A 3 -34.93 -5.68 23.71
C PHE A 3 -33.57 -6.23 24.15
N LYS A 4 -32.92 -7.00 23.27
CA LYS A 4 -31.50 -7.38 23.42
C LYS A 4 -30.87 -7.94 22.13
N LYS A 5 -31.38 -7.53 20.96
CA LYS A 5 -30.76 -7.82 19.66
C LYS A 5 -30.37 -6.56 18.86
N CYS A 6 -30.62 -5.35 19.35
CA CYS A 6 -30.34 -4.12 18.59
C CYS A 6 -29.01 -3.41 18.94
N ILE A 7 -28.16 -3.97 19.80
CA ILE A 7 -26.86 -3.36 20.16
C ILE A 7 -25.68 -4.01 19.42
N LEU A 8 -25.88 -5.19 18.82
CA LEU A 8 -24.90 -5.84 17.94
C LEU A 8 -25.17 -5.56 16.45
N MET A 9 -25.83 -4.43 16.15
CA MET A 9 -26.14 -4.01 14.79
C MET A 9 -26.03 -2.48 14.65
N VAL A 10 -25.08 -1.86 15.37
CA VAL A 10 -24.75 -0.42 15.28
C VAL A 10 -23.23 -0.18 15.12
N LEU A 11 -22.43 -1.24 14.94
CA LEU A 11 -20.97 -1.10 14.70
C LEU A 11 -20.53 -1.38 13.25
N LEU A 12 -21.46 -1.34 12.29
CA LEU A 12 -21.15 -1.50 10.86
C LEU A 12 -21.85 -0.44 10.02
N THR A 13 -21.78 0.82 10.42
CA THR A 13 -22.16 1.94 9.56
C THR A 13 -21.20 3.08 9.83
N ILE A 14 -20.70 3.68 8.75
CA ILE A 14 -19.68 4.75 8.67
C ILE A 14 -18.27 4.22 8.40
N THR A 15 -18.05 3.83 7.15
CA THR A 15 -16.90 4.28 6.33
C THR A 15 -17.18 3.95 4.86
N THR A 16 -18.40 4.24 4.38
CA THR A 16 -18.53 4.64 2.98
C THR A 16 -18.00 6.06 2.92
N VAL A 17 -16.68 6.17 2.76
CA VAL A 17 -16.08 7.38 2.19
C VAL A 17 -16.92 7.67 0.97
N PHE A 18 -17.54 8.85 0.95
CA PHE A 18 -18.05 9.44 -0.27
C PHE A 18 -16.84 9.53 -1.21
N PHE A 19 -16.56 8.46 -1.95
CA PHE A 19 -16.05 8.58 -3.30
C PHE A 19 -17.18 9.27 -4.03
N ILE A 20 -17.21 10.60 -3.93
CA ILE A 20 -17.69 11.39 -5.05
C ILE A 20 -16.66 11.02 -6.12
N PRO A 21 -16.98 10.19 -7.12
CA PRO A 21 -16.14 10.17 -8.30
C PRO A 21 -16.05 11.63 -8.70
N ASN A 22 -14.86 12.20 -8.61
CA ASN A 22 -14.63 13.51 -9.17
C ASN A 22 -14.98 13.31 -10.64
N PHE A 23 -16.18 13.75 -11.04
CA PHE A 23 -16.58 13.69 -12.43
C PHE A 23 -15.60 14.63 -13.08
N ALA A 24 -14.53 14.06 -13.64
CA ALA A 24 -13.72 14.74 -14.62
C ALA A 24 -14.74 15.31 -15.59
N SER A 25 -14.83 16.64 -15.61
CA SER A 25 -15.63 17.35 -16.61
C SER A 25 -15.21 16.73 -17.94
N ALA A 26 -16.13 16.02 -18.60
CA ALA A 26 -15.86 15.41 -19.88
C ALA A 26 -15.71 16.57 -20.87
N GLU A 27 -14.49 17.06 -21.00
CA GLU A 27 -14.13 18.06 -21.98
C GLU A 27 -14.52 17.47 -23.34
N SER A 28 -15.33 18.22 -24.10
CA SER A 28 -15.85 17.72 -25.37
C SER A 28 -14.69 17.45 -26.32
N ASN A 29 -14.65 16.26 -26.93
CA ASN A 29 -13.62 15.93 -27.92
C ASN A 29 -13.55 16.99 -29.02
N THR A 30 -12.36 17.54 -29.22
CA THR A 30 -12.06 18.51 -30.28
C THR A 30 -11.19 17.85 -31.35
N ASP A 31 -11.20 18.41 -32.56
CA ASP A 31 -10.26 18.00 -33.59
C ASP A 31 -8.88 18.59 -33.32
N VAL A 32 -8.01 17.80 -32.69
CA VAL A 32 -6.65 18.20 -32.30
C VAL A 32 -5.68 18.25 -33.49
N SER A 33 -6.10 17.73 -34.66
CA SER A 33 -5.33 17.74 -35.91
C SER A 33 -5.71 18.87 -36.87
N LYS A 34 -6.65 19.73 -36.46
CA LYS A 34 -7.22 20.78 -37.30
C LYS A 34 -6.13 21.63 -37.95
N GLY A 35 -6.18 21.74 -39.27
CA GLY A 35 -5.27 22.56 -40.08
C GLY A 35 -3.91 21.91 -40.38
N LYS A 36 -3.63 20.68 -39.93
CA LYS A 36 -2.33 20.03 -40.17
C LYS A 36 -2.31 19.06 -41.35
N VAL A 37 -3.39 18.29 -41.54
CA VAL A 37 -3.41 17.14 -42.46
C VAL A 37 -4.37 17.33 -43.65
N ASN A 38 -5.45 18.08 -43.46
CA ASN A 38 -6.52 18.20 -44.48
C ASN A 38 -6.01 18.78 -45.80
N GLY A 39 -6.35 18.12 -46.90
CA GLY A 39 -5.97 18.52 -48.25
C GLY A 39 -4.59 18.02 -48.69
N ALA A 40 -3.85 17.29 -47.85
CA ALA A 40 -2.56 16.73 -48.20
C ALA A 40 -2.69 15.74 -49.38
N GLU A 41 -1.95 16.01 -50.45
CA GLU A 41 -1.75 15.09 -51.56
C GLU A 41 -0.56 14.19 -51.27
N PHE A 42 -0.65 12.94 -51.72
CA PHE A 42 0.38 11.96 -51.52
C PHE A 42 0.56 11.08 -52.75
N SER A 43 1.80 10.64 -52.95
CA SER A 43 2.16 9.65 -53.96
C SER A 43 3.27 8.79 -53.38
N SER A 44 2.90 7.56 -52.98
CA SER A 44 3.79 6.56 -52.38
C SER A 44 4.80 7.16 -51.40
N SER A 45 4.28 7.89 -50.40
CA SER A 45 5.09 8.68 -49.47
C SER A 45 4.75 8.38 -48.01
N THR A 46 5.68 8.77 -47.13
CA THR A 46 5.45 8.81 -45.68
C THR A 46 5.60 10.24 -45.20
N ALA A 47 4.61 10.72 -44.43
CA ALA A 47 4.60 12.06 -43.87
C ALA A 47 4.21 11.99 -42.40
N ARG A 48 4.89 12.77 -41.56
CA ARG A 48 4.66 12.85 -40.12
C ARG A 48 4.30 14.27 -39.72
N TYR A 49 3.31 14.39 -38.85
CA TYR A 49 2.76 15.65 -38.37
C TYR A 49 2.88 15.71 -36.84
N ASP A 50 3.54 16.73 -36.30
CA ASP A 50 3.55 17.05 -34.87
C ASP A 50 2.27 17.81 -34.52
N LEU A 51 1.52 17.37 -33.52
CA LEU A 51 0.31 18.03 -33.03
C LEU A 51 0.63 19.32 -32.25
N GLY A 52 1.88 19.52 -31.81
CA GLY A 52 2.31 20.70 -31.05
C GLY A 52 2.05 20.58 -29.54
N GLY A 53 1.51 19.44 -29.12
CA GLY A 53 1.22 19.05 -27.75
C GLY A 53 0.89 17.54 -27.71
N SER A 54 0.69 17.01 -26.52
CA SER A 54 0.20 15.64 -26.33
C SER A 54 -1.31 15.63 -26.12
N TYR A 55 -1.98 14.62 -26.66
CA TYR A 55 -3.43 14.50 -26.62
C TYR A 55 -3.87 13.08 -26.31
N SER A 56 -5.00 12.97 -25.61
CA SER A 56 -5.76 11.74 -25.46
C SER A 56 -6.70 11.63 -26.66
N ILE A 57 -6.40 10.72 -27.59
CA ILE A 57 -7.17 10.53 -28.83
C ILE A 57 -8.12 9.34 -28.66
N ASP A 58 -9.41 9.60 -28.78
CA ASP A 58 -10.46 8.59 -28.68
C ASP A 58 -10.74 7.92 -30.02
N SER A 59 -10.76 8.70 -31.09
CA SER A 59 -11.12 8.23 -32.42
C SER A 59 -10.48 9.07 -33.51
N LEU A 60 -10.35 8.46 -34.69
CA LEU A 60 -9.99 9.19 -35.90
C LEU A 60 -11.16 9.19 -36.87
N TYR A 61 -11.24 10.25 -37.65
CA TYR A 61 -12.06 10.34 -38.84
C TYR A 61 -11.13 10.49 -40.03
N ILE A 62 -11.25 9.61 -41.02
CA ILE A 62 -10.41 9.62 -42.20
C ILE A 62 -11.33 9.56 -43.42
N PHE A 63 -11.19 10.54 -44.31
CA PHE A 63 -11.86 10.56 -45.61
C PHE A 63 -10.82 10.80 -46.68
N VAL A 64 -10.62 9.80 -47.54
CA VAL A 64 -9.56 9.77 -48.55
C VAL A 64 -10.16 9.61 -49.94
N LYS A 65 -9.56 10.27 -50.92
CA LYS A 65 -9.94 10.16 -52.33
C LYS A 65 -8.76 9.69 -53.16
N ASN A 66 -8.98 8.67 -53.98
CA ASN A 66 -8.01 8.23 -54.98
C ASN A 66 -7.90 9.29 -56.09
N THR A 67 -6.67 9.62 -56.51
CA THR A 67 -6.40 10.59 -57.60
C THR A 67 -5.67 9.97 -58.80
N SER A 68 -5.50 8.65 -58.81
CA SER A 68 -4.85 7.85 -59.85
C SER A 68 -5.82 6.87 -60.50
N ALA A 69 -5.44 6.29 -61.64
CA ALA A 69 -6.14 5.15 -62.26
C ALA A 69 -5.81 3.80 -61.57
N SER A 70 -4.88 3.79 -60.62
CA SER A 70 -4.50 2.62 -59.83
C SER A 70 -5.05 2.71 -58.40
N GLY A 71 -5.42 1.56 -57.82
CA GLY A 71 -5.70 1.46 -56.39
C GLY A 71 -4.48 1.79 -55.53
N GLY A 72 -4.71 1.99 -54.23
CA GLY A 72 -3.67 2.26 -53.25
C GLY A 72 -4.08 1.85 -51.85
N SER A 73 -3.24 2.12 -50.86
CA SER A 73 -3.56 1.90 -49.45
C SER A 73 -2.97 2.98 -48.56
N LEU A 74 -3.64 3.24 -47.43
CA LEU A 74 -3.22 4.15 -46.39
C LEU A 74 -2.97 3.40 -45.08
N ASN A 75 -1.81 3.67 -44.49
CA ASN A 75 -1.44 3.29 -43.14
C ASN A 75 -1.41 4.55 -42.27
N VAL A 76 -1.94 4.47 -41.06
CA VAL A 76 -1.89 5.53 -40.05
C VAL A 76 -1.20 5.00 -38.82
N ARG A 77 -0.21 5.72 -38.32
CA ARG A 77 0.50 5.40 -37.07
C ARG A 77 0.47 6.60 -36.14
N LEU A 78 0.31 6.33 -34.85
CA LEU A 78 0.36 7.32 -33.80
C LEU A 78 1.58 7.07 -32.92
N TYR A 79 2.30 8.14 -32.60
CA TYR A 79 3.47 8.09 -31.74
C TYR A 79 3.28 9.01 -30.54
N ASN A 80 3.81 8.58 -29.40
CA ASN A 80 3.75 9.36 -28.19
C ASN A 80 4.77 10.49 -28.13
N SER A 81 4.76 11.26 -27.04
CA SER A 81 5.71 12.35 -26.80
C SER A 81 7.17 11.91 -26.70
N LYS A 82 7.42 10.62 -26.45
CA LYS A 82 8.74 9.97 -26.45
C LYS A 82 9.10 9.34 -27.81
N ASN A 83 8.32 9.64 -28.85
CA ASN A 83 8.50 9.13 -30.22
C ASN A 83 8.36 7.60 -30.34
N GLN A 84 7.63 6.96 -29.43
CA GLN A 84 7.33 5.53 -29.45
C GLN A 84 5.98 5.32 -30.12
N GLN A 85 5.87 4.34 -31.03
CA GLN A 85 4.60 4.01 -31.66
C GLN A 85 3.63 3.44 -30.63
N VAL A 86 2.46 4.07 -30.45
CA VAL A 86 1.43 3.63 -29.48
C VAL A 86 0.21 3.02 -30.15
N TRP A 87 0.04 3.25 -31.45
CA TRP A 87 -1.05 2.68 -32.23
C TRP A 87 -0.73 2.69 -33.72
N SER A 88 -1.33 1.75 -34.45
CA SER A 88 -1.31 1.74 -35.91
C SER A 88 -2.56 1.07 -36.46
N ALA A 89 -3.07 1.59 -37.58
CA ALA A 89 -3.96 0.86 -38.47
C ALA A 89 -3.35 0.86 -39.87
N LEU A 90 -3.31 -0.33 -40.46
CA LEU A 90 -2.65 -0.57 -41.73
C LEU A 90 -3.69 -1.01 -42.78
N GLY A 91 -3.45 -0.65 -44.04
CA GLY A 91 -4.20 -1.18 -45.18
C GLY A 91 -5.61 -0.62 -45.35
N TYR A 92 -5.84 0.66 -45.04
CA TYR A 92 -7.08 1.31 -45.49
C TYR A 92 -7.05 1.46 -47.00
N ASP A 93 -7.91 0.72 -47.70
CA ASP A 93 -7.94 0.73 -49.15
C ASP A 93 -8.27 2.11 -49.72
N ILE A 94 -7.53 2.52 -50.74
CA ILE A 94 -7.84 3.71 -51.53
C ILE A 94 -8.24 3.21 -52.90
N ARG A 95 -9.50 2.76 -53.03
CA ARG A 95 -9.96 2.07 -54.25
C ARG A 95 -10.13 3.07 -55.39
N TYR A 96 -9.74 2.64 -56.58
CA TYR A 96 -10.16 3.33 -57.80
C TYR A 96 -11.52 2.79 -58.23
N LEU A 97 -12.57 3.59 -58.04
CA LEU A 97 -13.95 3.28 -58.46
C LEU A 97 -14.44 4.26 -59.54
N GLY A 98 -13.50 4.88 -60.27
CA GLY A 98 -13.77 5.94 -61.23
C GLY A 98 -13.59 7.35 -60.67
N SER A 99 -13.35 8.33 -61.54
CA SER A 99 -13.05 9.73 -61.18
C SER A 99 -14.20 10.45 -60.45
N SER A 100 -15.43 9.96 -60.62
CA SER A 100 -16.65 10.45 -59.98
C SER A 100 -16.83 9.96 -58.53
N HIS A 101 -16.08 8.94 -58.09
CA HIS A 101 -16.15 8.46 -56.71
C HIS A 101 -15.74 9.56 -55.73
N LYS A 102 -16.54 9.76 -54.69
CA LYS A 102 -16.32 10.84 -53.72
C LYS A 102 -15.15 10.56 -52.78
N GLY A 103 -14.82 9.30 -52.55
CA GLY A 103 -13.80 8.83 -51.62
C GLY A 103 -14.31 7.74 -50.68
N ASP A 104 -13.40 7.17 -49.90
CA ASP A 104 -13.68 6.16 -48.87
C ASP A 104 -13.55 6.77 -47.46
N GLU A 105 -14.43 6.35 -46.56
CA GLU A 105 -14.52 6.84 -45.18
C GLU A 105 -14.12 5.75 -44.17
N TYR A 106 -13.27 6.11 -43.21
CA TYR A 106 -12.83 5.23 -42.12
C TYR A 106 -12.94 5.95 -40.77
N LYS A 107 -13.40 5.22 -39.75
CA LYS A 107 -13.66 5.73 -38.40
C LYS A 107 -13.08 4.82 -37.30
N PRO A 108 -11.75 4.65 -37.22
CA PRO A 108 -11.17 3.79 -36.20
C PRO A 108 -11.35 4.37 -34.79
N SER A 109 -11.67 3.50 -33.84
CA SER A 109 -11.53 3.78 -32.42
C SER A 109 -10.07 3.55 -32.01
N VAL A 110 -9.49 4.53 -31.32
CA VAL A 110 -8.07 4.55 -30.95
C VAL A 110 -7.89 4.37 -29.45
N LYS A 111 -8.54 5.23 -28.64
CA LYS A 111 -8.42 5.29 -27.18
C LYS A 111 -6.97 5.20 -26.70
N LYS A 112 -6.17 6.21 -27.05
CA LYS A 112 -4.75 6.31 -26.66
C LYS A 112 -4.41 7.68 -26.09
N ASP A 113 -3.74 7.64 -24.95
CA ASP A 113 -3.16 8.81 -24.28
C ASP A 113 -1.76 9.13 -24.82
N ASP A 114 -1.30 10.34 -24.48
CA ASP A 114 0.02 10.88 -24.82
C ASP A 114 0.33 10.86 -26.33
N VAL A 115 -0.64 10.98 -27.23
CA VAL A 115 -0.36 11.04 -28.67
C VAL A 115 0.12 12.42 -29.07
N ARG A 116 1.31 12.49 -29.68
CA ARG A 116 1.91 13.75 -30.16
C ARG A 116 2.12 13.77 -31.67
N TYR A 117 2.47 12.64 -32.28
CA TYR A 117 2.73 12.59 -33.71
C TYR A 117 1.77 11.66 -34.42
N ILE A 118 1.34 12.08 -35.61
CA ILE A 118 0.55 11.28 -36.54
C ILE A 118 1.36 11.09 -37.80
N GLU A 119 1.57 9.84 -38.19
CA GLU A 119 2.25 9.48 -39.42
C GLU A 119 1.28 8.81 -40.38
N PHE A 120 1.32 9.24 -41.63
CA PHE A 120 0.62 8.63 -42.75
C PHE A 120 1.65 8.00 -43.67
N SER A 121 1.44 6.75 -44.03
CA SER A 121 2.26 6.03 -45.01
C SER A 121 1.33 5.49 -46.09
N THR A 122 1.59 5.84 -47.33
CA THR A 122 0.69 5.57 -48.46
C THR A 122 1.39 4.75 -49.54
N ASN A 123 0.62 3.92 -50.22
CA ASN A 123 1.01 3.28 -51.47
C ASN A 123 -0.01 3.69 -52.55
N GLY A 124 0.46 4.03 -53.74
CA GLY A 124 -0.35 4.69 -54.76
C GLY A 124 -0.49 6.20 -54.53
N SER A 125 -1.40 6.84 -55.27
CA SER A 125 -1.61 8.30 -55.19
C SER A 125 -3.04 8.63 -54.78
N GLY A 126 -3.17 9.68 -53.97
CA GLY A 126 -4.46 10.11 -53.45
C GLY A 126 -4.35 11.41 -52.68
N ARG A 127 -5.47 11.76 -52.05
CA ARG A 127 -5.61 12.95 -51.22
C ARG A 127 -6.33 12.60 -49.93
N ILE A 128 -5.78 13.08 -48.81
CA ILE A 128 -6.51 13.10 -47.54
C ILE A 128 -7.45 14.29 -47.60
N VAL A 129 -8.73 14.04 -47.89
CA VAL A 129 -9.73 15.09 -48.01
C VAL A 129 -10.02 15.67 -46.63
N THR A 130 -10.31 14.77 -45.68
CA THR A 130 -10.54 15.15 -44.29
C THR A 130 -9.89 14.13 -43.37
N PHE A 131 -9.14 14.63 -42.40
CA PHE A 131 -8.63 13.91 -41.27
C PHE A 131 -9.02 14.67 -40.01
N ARG A 132 -9.53 13.95 -39.00
CA ARG A 132 -9.75 14.50 -37.66
C ARG A 132 -9.24 13.50 -36.64
N ALA A 133 -8.35 13.96 -35.77
CA ALA A 133 -8.05 13.27 -34.53
C ALA A 133 -8.94 13.87 -33.45
N LEU A 134 -9.95 13.12 -33.01
CA LEU A 134 -10.89 13.59 -31.99
C LEU A 134 -10.36 13.21 -30.61
N GLY A 135 -10.11 14.22 -29.78
CA GLY A 135 -9.51 14.02 -28.46
C GLY A 135 -9.47 15.29 -27.61
N THR A 136 -8.77 15.17 -26.49
CA THR A 136 -8.58 16.23 -25.48
C THR A 136 -7.09 16.41 -25.17
N GLU A 137 -6.72 17.58 -24.63
CA GLU A 137 -5.33 17.82 -24.21
C GLU A 137 -4.94 16.84 -23.10
N TYR A 138 -3.81 16.17 -23.29
CA TYR A 138 -3.23 15.25 -22.32
C TYR A 138 -2.36 16.01 -21.33
N ILE A 139 -2.52 15.70 -20.04
CA ILE A 139 -1.68 16.21 -18.96
C ILE A 139 -0.72 15.08 -18.56
N PRO A 140 0.60 15.23 -18.79
CA PRO A 140 1.54 14.18 -18.43
C PRO A 140 1.62 14.01 -16.92
N GLU A 141 1.57 12.75 -16.48
CA GLU A 141 1.76 12.40 -15.07
C GLU A 141 3.25 12.47 -14.67
N ILE A 142 3.52 12.52 -13.36
CA ILE A 142 4.86 12.21 -12.84
C ILE A 142 5.25 10.77 -13.20
N SER A 143 6.53 10.44 -13.11
CA SER A 143 6.99 9.05 -13.28
C SER A 143 7.91 8.62 -12.15
N ASN A 144 8.25 7.31 -12.11
CA ASN A 144 9.15 6.74 -11.11
C ASN A 144 8.79 7.05 -9.64
N PHE A 145 7.49 7.17 -9.33
CA PHE A 145 7.02 7.46 -7.98
C PHE A 145 7.32 6.30 -7.01
N LYS A 146 8.18 6.56 -6.04
CA LYS A 146 8.64 5.62 -5.00
C LYS A 146 8.30 6.18 -3.62
N ALA A 147 7.96 5.28 -2.70
CA ALA A 147 7.75 5.57 -1.30
C ALA A 147 8.61 4.62 -0.47
N ILE A 148 9.60 5.16 0.25
CA ILE A 148 10.55 4.43 1.07
C ILE A 148 10.18 4.68 2.53
N ALA A 149 9.70 3.64 3.21
CA ALA A 149 9.28 3.74 4.59
C ALA A 149 10.43 3.62 5.59
N ASP A 150 10.29 4.39 6.65
CA ASP A 150 11.03 4.31 7.90
C ASP A 150 10.00 4.21 9.06
N TYR A 151 10.45 4.16 10.32
CA TYR A 151 9.54 3.95 11.45
C TYR A 151 8.59 5.14 11.72
N LYS A 152 9.06 6.38 11.52
CA LYS A 152 8.27 7.62 11.74
C LYS A 152 8.15 8.54 10.53
N LYS A 153 8.64 8.09 9.38
CA LYS A 153 8.66 8.92 8.16
C LYS A 153 8.61 8.06 6.91
N VAL A 154 8.23 8.69 5.80
CA VAL A 154 8.30 8.11 4.47
C VAL A 154 8.99 9.11 3.55
N THR A 155 10.04 8.67 2.86
CA THR A 155 10.70 9.44 1.81
C THR A 155 10.05 9.10 0.47
N LEU A 156 9.53 10.13 -0.19
CA LEU A 156 8.91 10.07 -1.49
C LEU A 156 9.89 10.58 -2.54
N ASN A 157 10.03 9.86 -3.65
CA ASN A 157 10.84 10.27 -4.79
C ASN A 157 10.04 10.09 -6.08
N TRP A 158 10.19 11.02 -7.02
CA TRP A 158 9.53 10.95 -8.33
C TRP A 158 10.34 11.70 -9.39
N GLU A 159 9.96 11.52 -10.64
CA GLU A 159 10.40 12.33 -11.76
C GLU A 159 9.26 13.23 -12.21
N ASN A 160 9.56 14.51 -12.44
CA ASN A 160 8.59 15.48 -12.93
C ASN A 160 8.10 15.12 -14.35
N PRO A 161 6.88 15.54 -14.73
CA PRO A 161 6.34 15.26 -16.06
C PRO A 161 7.24 15.86 -17.15
N VAL A 162 7.42 15.11 -18.25
CA VAL A 162 8.21 15.54 -19.42
C VAL A 162 7.28 16.15 -20.46
N ASN A 163 7.77 17.10 -21.27
CA ASN A 163 7.01 17.77 -22.34
C ASN A 163 5.81 18.58 -21.81
N SER A 164 6.08 19.38 -20.78
CA SER A 164 5.13 19.82 -19.77
C SER A 164 4.62 21.25 -20.02
N ASN A 165 4.50 21.66 -21.29
CA ASN A 165 4.27 23.07 -21.68
C ASN A 165 3.04 23.71 -21.01
N ASN A 166 2.07 22.88 -20.64
CA ASN A 166 0.84 23.27 -19.94
C ASN A 166 0.83 22.89 -18.45
N THR A 167 1.76 22.12 -17.90
CA THR A 167 1.74 21.71 -16.49
C THR A 167 2.38 22.75 -15.58
N LYS A 168 1.77 23.04 -14.43
CA LYS A 168 2.31 24.03 -13.47
C LYS A 168 2.69 23.43 -12.12
N LEU A 169 1.86 22.55 -11.59
CA LEU A 169 1.96 22.10 -10.20
C LEU A 169 1.93 20.59 -10.11
N THR A 170 2.52 20.07 -9.04
CA THR A 170 2.23 18.73 -8.57
C THR A 170 1.69 18.80 -7.15
N LYS A 171 0.71 17.95 -6.83
CA LYS A 171 0.11 17.89 -5.50
C LYS A 171 0.32 16.54 -4.88
N LEU A 172 0.63 16.54 -3.59
CA LEU A 172 0.81 15.35 -2.78
C LEU A 172 -0.36 15.21 -1.80
N TYR A 173 -0.98 14.04 -1.85
CA TYR A 173 -2.06 13.62 -0.97
C TYR A 173 -1.58 12.48 -0.08
N GLN A 174 -1.96 12.53 1.19
CA GLN A 174 -1.83 11.43 2.14
C GLN A 174 -3.23 11.02 2.60
N ASP A 175 -3.55 9.74 2.41
CA ASP A 175 -4.83 9.14 2.80
C ASP A 175 -6.05 9.93 2.26
N GLY A 176 -5.91 10.46 1.05
CA GLY A 176 -6.95 11.25 0.35
C GLY A 176 -6.97 12.75 0.69
N LYS A 177 -6.16 13.21 1.64
CA LYS A 177 -6.05 14.64 1.99
C LYS A 177 -4.81 15.27 1.37
N GLU A 178 -4.95 16.42 0.73
CA GLU A 178 -3.80 17.20 0.25
C GLU A 178 -2.93 17.64 1.43
N ILE A 179 -1.64 17.35 1.36
CA ILE A 179 -0.65 17.74 2.40
C ILE A 179 0.39 18.71 1.86
N LYS A 180 0.62 18.74 0.55
CA LYS A 180 1.61 19.64 -0.07
C LYS A 180 1.32 19.87 -1.55
N THR A 181 1.66 21.06 -2.03
CA THR A 181 1.71 21.42 -3.44
C THR A 181 3.12 21.91 -3.77
N PHE A 182 3.65 21.51 -4.93
CA PHE A 182 4.97 21.89 -5.44
C PHE A 182 4.82 22.58 -6.79
N ASN A 183 5.56 23.68 -6.99
CA ASN A 183 5.66 24.30 -8.31
C ASN A 183 6.68 23.54 -9.16
N LEU A 184 6.34 23.25 -10.42
CA LEU A 184 7.24 22.50 -11.30
C LEU A 184 8.52 23.28 -11.65
N ASN A 185 8.48 24.62 -11.63
CA ASN A 185 9.66 25.47 -11.87
C ASN A 185 10.73 25.34 -10.77
N GLU A 186 10.38 24.84 -9.59
CA GLU A 186 11.33 24.56 -8.49
C GLU A 186 12.07 23.23 -8.68
N ASN A 187 11.65 22.40 -9.65
CA ASN A 187 12.25 21.09 -9.97
C ASN A 187 12.39 20.13 -8.78
N ILE A 188 11.49 20.24 -7.79
CA ILE A 188 11.46 19.35 -6.63
C ILE A 188 11.02 17.95 -7.07
N THR A 189 11.80 16.94 -6.68
CA THR A 189 11.64 15.52 -7.06
C THR A 189 11.72 14.57 -5.85
N SER A 190 11.73 15.13 -4.64
CA SER A 190 11.80 14.39 -3.39
C SER A 190 11.09 15.14 -2.27
N TYR A 191 10.42 14.40 -1.39
CA TYR A 191 9.80 14.97 -0.19
C TYR A 191 9.77 13.95 0.95
N VAL A 192 10.00 14.40 2.18
CA VAL A 192 9.92 13.54 3.37
C VAL A 192 8.66 13.90 4.15
N VAL A 193 7.81 12.91 4.34
CA VAL A 193 6.64 13.01 5.21
C VAL A 193 7.05 12.49 6.58
N GLU A 194 7.05 13.36 7.58
CA GLU A 194 7.49 13.05 8.95
C GLU A 194 6.31 12.88 9.92
N ASN A 195 6.62 12.55 11.17
CA ASN A 195 5.65 12.42 12.28
C ASN A 195 4.53 11.41 11.99
N LEU A 196 4.87 10.32 11.28
CA LEU A 196 3.96 9.21 11.02
C LEU A 196 3.95 8.22 12.19
N THR A 197 2.85 7.48 12.34
CA THR A 197 2.71 6.40 13.31
C THR A 197 3.45 5.16 12.82
N GLU A 198 4.18 4.49 13.70
CA GLU A 198 4.92 3.25 13.42
C GLU A 198 3.99 2.10 13.05
N GLY A 199 4.45 1.20 12.18
CA GLY A 199 3.70 -0.01 11.82
C GLY A 199 2.34 0.23 11.14
N LYS A 200 2.06 1.44 10.65
CA LYS A 200 0.78 1.84 10.07
C LYS A 200 0.88 1.93 8.54
N ASN A 201 -0.19 1.53 7.85
CA ASN A 201 -0.32 1.70 6.41
C ASN A 201 -0.72 3.14 6.07
N TYR A 202 -0.04 3.72 5.09
CA TYR A 202 -0.31 5.03 4.51
C TYR A 202 -0.44 4.92 3.00
N SER A 203 -1.30 5.75 2.42
CA SER A 203 -1.45 5.89 0.97
C SER A 203 -1.02 7.29 0.53
N PHE A 204 0.01 7.37 -0.32
CA PHE A 204 0.46 8.61 -0.93
C PHE A 204 0.03 8.66 -2.38
N LYS A 205 -0.60 9.75 -2.80
CA LYS A 205 -0.99 10.00 -4.18
C LYS A 205 -0.39 11.31 -4.66
N MET A 206 0.25 11.26 -5.82
CA MET A 206 0.78 12.43 -6.53
C MET A 206 -0.09 12.73 -7.75
N THR A 207 -0.54 13.96 -7.91
CA THR A 207 -1.26 14.44 -9.11
C THR A 207 -0.50 15.57 -9.77
N VAL A 208 -0.85 15.86 -11.03
CA VAL A 208 -0.33 16.99 -11.80
C VAL A 208 -1.49 17.93 -12.12
N VAL A 209 -1.24 19.23 -12.06
CA VAL A 209 -2.21 20.27 -12.41
C VAL A 209 -1.67 21.13 -13.54
N ASP A 210 -2.49 21.33 -14.56
CA ASP A 210 -2.17 22.19 -15.71
C ASP A 210 -2.45 23.68 -15.46
N ASP A 211 -2.12 24.51 -16.44
CA ASP A 211 -2.29 25.95 -16.41
C ASP A 211 -3.75 26.41 -16.47
N LYS A 212 -4.65 25.51 -16.85
CA LYS A 212 -6.11 25.65 -16.84
C LYS A 212 -6.72 25.15 -15.52
N GLY A 213 -5.92 24.59 -14.61
CA GLY A 213 -6.37 24.08 -13.32
C GLY A 213 -6.98 22.68 -13.38
N ARG A 214 -6.85 21.95 -14.49
CA ARG A 214 -7.26 20.55 -14.61
C ARG A 214 -6.26 19.67 -13.87
N GLU A 215 -6.78 18.74 -13.08
CA GLU A 215 -5.97 17.85 -12.23
C GLU A 215 -6.09 16.40 -12.71
N THR A 216 -4.95 15.69 -12.76
CA THR A 216 -4.89 14.31 -13.23
C THR A 216 -5.46 13.30 -12.22
N GLY A 217 -5.66 12.06 -12.69
CA GLY A 217 -6.03 10.92 -11.84
C GLY A 217 -4.95 10.56 -10.81
N GLY A 218 -3.69 10.88 -11.11
CA GLY A 218 -2.53 10.73 -10.23
C GLY A 218 -2.01 9.31 -10.08
N ILE A 219 -0.83 9.19 -9.50
CA ILE A 219 -0.16 7.93 -9.18
C ILE A 219 -0.19 7.70 -7.67
N THR A 220 -0.71 6.55 -7.26
CA THR A 220 -0.83 6.16 -5.85
C THR A 220 0.19 5.09 -5.47
N LYS A 221 0.81 5.24 -4.29
CA LYS A 221 1.65 4.24 -3.63
C LYS A 221 1.22 4.07 -2.18
N SER A 222 0.99 2.83 -1.78
CA SER A 222 0.76 2.47 -0.39
C SER A 222 2.01 1.89 0.23
N VAL A 223 2.31 2.28 1.47
CA VAL A 223 3.48 1.79 2.20
C VAL A 223 3.12 1.65 3.68
N LYS A 224 3.73 0.67 4.35
CA LYS A 224 3.65 0.51 5.80
C LYS A 224 4.89 1.09 6.44
N THR A 225 4.74 2.00 7.40
CA THR A 225 5.86 2.46 8.23
C THR A 225 6.44 1.29 9.01
N LEU A 226 7.74 1.37 9.30
CA LEU A 226 8.43 0.33 10.05
C LEU A 226 8.06 0.40 11.54
N ILE A 227 8.38 -0.66 12.26
CA ILE A 227 8.43 -0.64 13.73
C ILE A 227 9.90 -0.40 14.08
N PRO A 228 10.22 0.51 15.01
CA PRO A 228 11.60 0.85 15.33
C PRO A 228 12.38 -0.41 15.76
N LEU A 229 13.62 -0.50 15.30
CA LEU A 229 14.56 -1.48 15.83
C LEU A 229 14.88 -1.14 17.29
N ILE A 230 15.19 -2.16 18.06
CA ILE A 230 15.44 -2.03 19.49
C ILE A 230 16.91 -2.32 19.71
N ASP A 231 17.56 -1.43 20.47
CA ASP A 231 18.94 -1.65 20.88
C ASP A 231 19.05 -2.85 21.83
N PRO A 232 20.17 -3.59 21.80
CA PRO A 232 20.36 -4.76 22.63
C PRO A 232 20.45 -4.36 24.12
N PRO A 233 20.29 -5.33 25.04
CA PRO A 233 20.54 -5.09 26.46
C PRO A 233 21.93 -4.49 26.72
N GLU A 234 22.01 -3.46 27.55
CA GLU A 234 23.28 -2.81 27.91
C GLU A 234 24.12 -3.66 28.88
N ASN A 235 23.47 -4.33 29.83
CA ASN A 235 24.13 -5.08 30.89
C ASN A 235 23.82 -6.56 30.75
N VAL A 236 24.86 -7.33 30.41
CA VAL A 236 24.81 -8.80 30.28
C VAL A 236 25.72 -9.41 31.34
N PHE A 237 25.18 -10.34 32.10
CA PHE A 237 25.85 -11.08 33.17
C PHE A 237 25.95 -12.54 32.74
N ILE A 238 27.15 -13.09 32.73
CA ILE A 238 27.39 -14.48 32.36
C ILE A 238 28.05 -15.15 33.55
N THR A 239 27.39 -16.18 34.07
CA THR A 239 27.92 -16.99 35.17
C THR A 239 28.33 -18.35 34.61
N PRO A 240 29.64 -18.66 34.56
CA PRO A 240 30.11 -19.98 34.17
C PRO A 240 29.75 -21.03 35.23
N GLN A 241 29.39 -22.22 34.78
CA GLN A 241 29.21 -23.42 35.62
C GLN A 241 29.78 -24.64 34.87
N ASN A 242 29.78 -25.82 35.51
CA ASN A 242 30.26 -27.04 34.87
C ASN A 242 29.44 -27.36 33.59
N LYS A 243 30.09 -27.30 32.43
CA LYS A 243 29.54 -27.56 31.08
C LYS A 243 28.37 -26.68 30.66
N LYS A 244 28.16 -25.53 31.32
CA LYS A 244 27.07 -24.61 30.97
C LYS A 244 27.40 -23.16 31.30
N LEU A 245 26.76 -22.24 30.59
CA LEU A 245 26.77 -20.81 30.89
C LEU A 245 25.36 -20.35 31.24
N VAL A 246 25.21 -19.63 32.35
CA VAL A 246 23.97 -18.94 32.71
C VAL A 246 24.09 -17.49 32.25
N ILE A 247 23.34 -17.13 31.22
CA ILE A 247 23.35 -15.80 30.61
C ILE A 247 22.11 -15.05 31.11
N ALA A 248 22.30 -13.93 31.78
CA ALA A 248 21.25 -13.04 32.25
C ALA A 248 21.50 -11.61 31.79
N TRP A 249 20.46 -10.81 31.65
CA TRP A 249 20.62 -9.41 31.23
C TRP A 249 19.55 -8.52 31.84
N ASN A 250 19.81 -7.22 31.85
CA ASN A 250 18.79 -6.24 32.19
C ASN A 250 17.81 -6.09 31.02
N GLY A 251 16.52 -6.04 31.34
CA GLY A 251 15.47 -5.91 30.32
C GLY A 251 15.53 -4.56 29.62
N VAL A 252 15.30 -4.57 28.31
CA VAL A 252 15.12 -3.35 27.53
C VAL A 252 13.69 -2.85 27.71
N ASN A 253 13.54 -1.62 28.21
CA ASN A 253 12.24 -0.98 28.36
C ASN A 253 11.78 -0.37 27.03
N SER A 254 11.04 -1.13 26.23
CA SER A 254 10.46 -0.67 24.97
C SER A 254 9.06 -1.24 24.77
N PRO A 255 8.06 -0.42 24.40
CA PRO A 255 6.71 -0.92 24.10
C PRO A 255 6.68 -1.78 22.83
N TYR A 256 7.75 -1.76 22.04
CA TYR A 256 7.89 -2.54 20.82
C TYR A 256 8.65 -3.85 21.03
N LEU A 257 9.14 -4.16 22.24
CA LEU A 257 9.92 -5.37 22.50
C LEU A 257 9.03 -6.62 22.39
N LYS A 258 9.43 -7.54 21.51
CA LYS A 258 8.85 -8.89 21.44
C LYS A 258 9.65 -9.88 22.27
N GLY A 259 10.98 -9.80 22.23
CA GLY A 259 11.87 -10.68 22.97
C GLY A 259 13.32 -10.58 22.51
N TYR A 260 14.13 -11.58 22.85
CA TYR A 260 15.58 -11.58 22.57
C TYR A 260 16.03 -12.79 21.74
N ASN A 261 17.11 -12.60 20.98
CA ASN A 261 17.89 -13.67 20.37
C ASN A 261 19.29 -13.69 20.98
N ILE A 262 19.80 -14.89 21.26
CA ILE A 262 21.11 -15.10 21.87
C ILE A 262 21.96 -15.86 20.84
N TYR A 263 23.22 -15.46 20.76
CA TYR A 263 24.21 -16.02 19.85
C TYR A 263 25.42 -16.49 20.62
N ILE A 264 25.90 -17.69 20.30
CA ILE A 264 27.15 -18.27 20.79
C ILE A 264 28.03 -18.53 19.57
N ASP A 265 29.23 -17.96 19.55
CA ASP A 265 30.18 -18.02 18.43
C ASP A 265 29.53 -17.65 17.09
N GLY A 266 28.69 -16.61 17.12
CA GLY A 266 27.93 -16.11 15.97
C GLY A 266 26.72 -16.95 15.55
N LYS A 267 26.46 -18.10 16.20
CA LYS A 267 25.30 -18.96 15.90
C LYS A 267 24.17 -18.70 16.88
N LYS A 268 22.97 -18.50 16.35
CA LYS A 268 21.75 -18.33 17.15
C LYS A 268 21.43 -19.62 17.91
N VAL A 269 21.23 -19.53 19.22
CA VAL A 269 20.99 -20.71 20.08
C VAL A 269 19.51 -20.94 20.42
N ASN A 270 18.71 -19.89 20.51
CA ASN A 270 17.27 -20.01 20.80
C ASN A 270 16.46 -20.23 19.50
N SER A 271 15.50 -21.15 19.51
CA SER A 271 14.64 -21.44 18.34
C SER A 271 13.56 -20.37 18.13
N SER A 272 12.95 -19.90 19.20
CA SER A 272 11.99 -18.78 19.23
C SER A 272 12.53 -17.63 20.08
N THR A 273 12.06 -16.41 19.82
CA THR A 273 12.40 -15.23 20.62
C THR A 273 12.10 -15.47 22.10
N LEU A 274 13.05 -15.12 22.97
CA LEU A 274 12.88 -15.28 24.41
C LEU A 274 12.15 -14.09 25.02
N ASN A 275 11.10 -14.37 25.80
CA ASN A 275 10.37 -13.38 26.58
C ASN A 275 10.90 -13.28 28.03
N SER A 276 11.98 -14.01 28.34
CA SER A 276 12.71 -13.95 29.60
C SER A 276 14.00 -13.17 29.42
N ASN A 277 14.57 -12.71 30.54
CA ASN A 277 15.87 -12.01 30.56
C ASN A 277 17.02 -12.93 30.99
N LYS A 278 16.83 -14.23 30.77
CA LYS A 278 17.75 -15.30 31.19
C LYS A 278 17.66 -16.46 30.22
N LEU A 279 18.82 -17.04 29.89
CA LEU A 279 18.99 -18.28 29.15
C LEU A 279 20.10 -19.11 29.78
N ILE A 280 19.88 -20.42 29.89
CA ILE A 280 20.92 -21.38 30.27
C ILE A 280 21.33 -22.11 28.99
N VAL A 281 22.63 -22.12 28.71
CA VAL A 281 23.20 -22.84 27.56
C VAL A 281 24.03 -23.99 28.11
N ASP A 282 23.54 -25.22 27.91
CA ASP A 282 24.16 -26.45 28.39
C ASP A 282 25.01 -27.15 27.31
N ASN A 283 25.60 -28.28 27.67
CA ASN A 283 26.42 -29.13 26.78
C ASN A 283 27.64 -28.43 26.18
N LEU A 284 28.24 -27.52 26.95
CA LEU A 284 29.47 -26.82 26.59
C LEU A 284 30.71 -27.58 27.11
N GLU A 285 31.85 -27.35 26.49
CA GLU A 285 33.14 -27.86 26.94
C GLU A 285 33.72 -26.92 28.01
N ASN A 286 34.22 -27.47 29.13
CA ASN A 286 34.91 -26.66 30.12
C ASN A 286 36.23 -26.13 29.57
N ASP A 287 36.64 -24.97 30.05
CA ASP A 287 37.88 -24.25 29.72
C ASP A 287 37.99 -23.82 28.25
N LYS A 288 36.94 -24.07 27.47
CA LYS A 288 36.76 -23.53 26.12
C LYS A 288 36.06 -22.19 26.18
N SER A 289 36.65 -21.22 25.50
CA SER A 289 36.13 -19.86 25.41
C SER A 289 35.01 -19.77 24.37
N TYR A 290 33.90 -19.15 24.76
CA TYR A 290 32.73 -18.90 23.91
C TYR A 290 32.45 -17.41 23.82
N LYS A 291 32.05 -16.95 22.63
CA LYS A 291 31.62 -15.57 22.39
C LYS A 291 30.11 -15.44 22.43
N ILE A 292 29.61 -14.60 23.32
CA ILE A 292 28.18 -14.42 23.59
C ILE A 292 27.74 -13.04 23.10
N GLN A 293 26.63 -13.00 22.36
CA GLN A 293 25.95 -11.77 21.96
C GLN A 293 24.45 -11.91 22.12
N ILE A 294 23.78 -10.79 22.39
CA ILE A 294 22.33 -10.72 22.55
C ILE A 294 21.79 -9.62 21.63
N SER A 295 20.65 -9.86 21.00
CA SER A 295 19.91 -8.85 20.24
C SER A 295 18.45 -8.81 20.69
N ALA A 296 17.82 -7.65 20.54
CA ALA A 296 16.41 -7.47 20.77
C ALA A 296 15.62 -7.61 19.45
N VAL A 297 14.45 -8.25 19.53
CA VAL A 297 13.52 -8.40 18.41
C VAL A 297 12.26 -7.59 18.73
N ASN A 298 11.81 -6.80 17.76
CA ASN A 298 10.60 -6.00 17.93
C ASN A 298 9.32 -6.80 17.60
N ILE A 299 8.16 -6.24 17.92
CA ILE A 299 6.84 -6.84 17.65
C ILE A 299 6.53 -7.01 16.14
N GLY A 300 7.33 -6.39 15.27
CA GLY A 300 7.30 -6.58 13.82
C GLY A 300 8.24 -7.66 13.30
N ASP A 301 8.82 -8.48 14.20
CA ASP A 301 9.78 -9.55 13.88
C ASP A 301 11.10 -9.07 13.26
N ALA A 302 11.40 -7.78 13.37
CA ALA A 302 12.70 -7.25 12.97
C ALA A 302 13.69 -7.28 14.14
N GLU A 303 14.88 -7.80 13.89
CA GLU A 303 15.97 -7.89 14.86
C GLU A 303 16.86 -6.65 14.79
N GLY A 304 17.15 -6.07 15.96
CA GLY A 304 18.06 -4.95 16.10
C GLY A 304 19.54 -5.33 15.99
N LYS A 305 20.41 -4.37 16.31
CA LYS A 305 21.85 -4.63 16.39
C LYS A 305 22.16 -5.62 17.52
N LYS A 306 23.22 -6.41 17.37
CA LYS A 306 23.74 -7.27 18.45
C LYS A 306 24.48 -6.42 19.49
N SER A 307 24.51 -6.91 20.73
CA SER A 307 25.37 -6.38 21.80
C SER A 307 26.85 -6.47 21.42
N GLY A 308 27.70 -5.86 22.24
CA GLY A 308 29.12 -6.21 22.26
C GLY A 308 29.32 -7.72 22.45
N GLU A 309 30.49 -8.22 22.04
CA GLU A 309 30.89 -9.60 22.29
C GLU A 309 31.37 -9.74 23.73
N PHE A 310 30.71 -10.61 24.48
CA PHE A 310 31.17 -11.05 25.79
C PHE A 310 31.87 -12.40 25.63
N THR A 311 32.97 -12.62 26.35
CA THR A 311 33.75 -13.86 26.23
C THR A 311 33.83 -14.53 27.58
N GLU A 312 33.41 -15.79 27.66
CA GLU A 312 33.40 -16.55 28.91
C GLU A 312 33.68 -18.04 28.67
N SER A 313 34.21 -18.74 29.68
CA SER A 313 34.51 -20.18 29.60
C SER A 313 33.82 -20.95 30.73
N PRO A 314 33.01 -21.99 30.45
CA PRO A 314 32.52 -22.89 31.49
C PRO A 314 33.69 -23.51 32.25
N SER A 315 33.52 -23.76 33.55
CA SER A 315 34.58 -24.38 34.36
C SER A 315 33.98 -25.45 35.27
N LYS A 316 34.72 -26.55 35.44
CA LYS A 316 34.33 -27.64 36.34
C LYS A 316 34.35 -27.20 37.81
N ASP A 317 35.24 -26.26 38.13
CA ASP A 317 35.47 -25.77 39.49
C ASP A 317 34.64 -24.51 39.80
N ALA A 318 33.84 -24.03 38.84
CA ALA A 318 32.92 -22.93 39.07
C ALA A 318 31.84 -23.30 40.07
N THR A 319 31.58 -22.41 41.02
CA THR A 319 30.56 -22.59 42.05
C THR A 319 29.18 -22.76 41.40
N THR A 320 28.55 -23.92 41.61
CA THR A 320 27.21 -24.17 41.11
C THR A 320 26.21 -23.28 41.85
N ILE A 321 25.78 -22.18 41.21
CA ILE A 321 24.62 -21.43 41.69
C ILE A 321 23.39 -22.19 41.20
N GLU A 322 22.83 -23.04 42.06
CA GLU A 322 21.46 -23.53 41.88
C GLU A 322 20.51 -22.36 42.10
N TYR A 323 19.90 -21.89 41.01
CA TYR A 323 18.73 -21.02 41.13
C TYR A 323 17.56 -21.92 41.49
N ASP A 324 17.19 -21.96 42.76
CA ASP A 324 15.93 -22.55 43.21
C ASP A 324 14.81 -21.85 42.43
N LEU A 325 14.27 -22.53 41.41
CA LEU A 325 13.08 -22.10 40.72
C LEU A 325 11.92 -22.31 41.70
N LYS A 326 11.81 -21.41 42.68
CA LYS A 326 10.65 -21.37 43.54
C LYS A 326 9.47 -21.01 42.62
N PRO A 327 8.52 -21.93 42.36
CA PRO A 327 7.35 -21.59 41.57
C PRO A 327 6.64 -20.40 42.24
N PRO A 328 6.08 -19.45 41.47
CA PRO A 328 5.55 -18.20 42.00
C PRO A 328 4.42 -18.40 43.02
N LEU A 329 3.78 -19.58 42.98
CA LEU A 329 2.89 -20.10 44.00
C LEU A 329 3.34 -21.51 44.35
N THR A 330 3.39 -21.82 45.64
CA THR A 330 3.46 -23.22 46.10
C THR A 330 2.16 -23.95 45.74
N ALA A 331 2.21 -25.28 45.61
CA ALA A 331 0.99 -26.07 45.34
C ALA A 331 -0.11 -25.83 46.38
N MET A 332 0.27 -25.49 47.61
CA MET A 332 -0.65 -25.13 48.69
C MET A 332 -1.31 -23.77 48.44
N GLU A 333 -0.54 -22.74 48.08
CA GLU A 333 -1.10 -21.41 47.74
C GLU A 333 -2.03 -21.46 46.53
N LEU A 334 -1.74 -22.35 45.55
CA LEU A 334 -2.60 -22.59 44.40
C LEU A 334 -3.93 -23.24 44.83
N LEU A 335 -3.86 -24.20 45.75
CA LEU A 335 -5.03 -24.88 46.32
C LEU A 335 -5.87 -23.91 47.18
N GLU A 336 -5.24 -23.05 47.98
CA GLU A 336 -5.93 -22.04 48.78
C GLU A 336 -6.59 -20.97 47.90
N THR A 337 -5.90 -20.49 46.87
CA THR A 337 -6.45 -19.50 45.94
C THR A 337 -7.64 -20.08 45.17
N ALA A 338 -7.52 -21.31 44.65
CA ALA A 338 -8.60 -22.01 43.99
C ALA A 338 -9.78 -22.27 44.94
N GLY A 339 -9.50 -22.72 46.17
CA GLY A 339 -10.49 -22.95 47.22
C GLY A 339 -11.24 -21.67 47.61
N THR A 340 -10.53 -20.54 47.70
CA THR A 340 -11.12 -19.23 48.01
C THR A 340 -12.04 -18.76 46.90
N ILE A 341 -11.65 -18.91 45.62
CA ILE A 341 -12.49 -18.58 44.46
C ILE A 341 -13.75 -19.46 44.44
N VAL A 342 -13.61 -20.77 44.70
CA VAL A 342 -14.75 -21.69 44.77
C VAL A 342 -15.69 -21.33 45.92
N LEU A 343 -15.17 -21.01 47.10
CA LEU A 343 -15.97 -20.52 48.23
C LEU A 343 -16.70 -19.22 47.89
N TRP A 344 -16.04 -18.27 47.23
CA TRP A 344 -16.66 -17.00 46.82
C TRP A 344 -17.77 -17.19 45.79
N LEU A 345 -17.61 -18.14 44.87
CA LEU A 345 -18.58 -18.43 43.81
C LEU A 345 -19.69 -19.39 44.26
N SER A 346 -19.46 -20.20 45.30
CA SER A 346 -20.40 -21.22 45.76
C SER A 346 -21.81 -20.71 46.13
N PRO A 347 -22.00 -19.53 46.79
CA PRO A 347 -23.33 -18.97 47.02
C PRO A 347 -24.07 -18.64 45.72
N PHE A 348 -23.36 -18.11 44.72
CA PHE A 348 -23.95 -17.76 43.42
C PHE A 348 -24.32 -19.01 42.62
N ILE A 349 -23.50 -20.06 42.68
CA ILE A 349 -23.77 -21.35 42.05
C ILE A 349 -24.99 -22.01 42.71
N LEU A 350 -25.08 -21.99 44.05
CA LEU A 350 -26.24 -22.51 44.79
C LEU A 350 -27.51 -21.72 44.47
N VAL A 351 -27.45 -20.39 44.42
CA VAL A 351 -28.59 -19.54 44.01
C VAL A 351 -29.02 -19.88 42.57
N GLY A 352 -28.07 -20.07 41.65
CA GLY A 352 -28.34 -20.51 40.28
C GLY A 352 -29.06 -21.86 40.24
N ILE A 353 -28.59 -22.86 40.99
CA ILE A 353 -29.22 -24.19 41.08
C ILE A 353 -30.64 -24.09 41.65
N VAL A 354 -30.83 -23.33 42.73
CA VAL A 354 -32.14 -23.11 43.36
C VAL A 354 -33.11 -22.45 42.37
N ILE A 355 -32.69 -21.43 41.62
CA ILE A 355 -33.53 -20.76 40.61
C ILE A 355 -33.90 -21.73 39.47
N ILE A 356 -33.01 -22.63 39.08
CA ILE A 356 -33.27 -23.60 37.99
C ILE A 356 -34.27 -24.67 38.44
N TRP A 357 -34.14 -25.20 39.65
CA TRP A 357 -34.88 -26.38 40.11
C TRP A 357 -36.15 -26.04 40.92
N PHE A 358 -36.20 -24.88 41.57
CA PHE A 358 -37.35 -24.48 42.37
C PHE A 358 -38.37 -23.69 41.52
N LYS A 359 -39.29 -24.43 40.87
CA LYS A 359 -40.36 -23.90 40.00
C LYS A 359 -41.08 -22.65 40.54
N PRO A 360 -41.48 -22.58 41.83
CA PRO A 360 -42.23 -21.42 42.34
C PRO A 360 -41.44 -20.11 42.22
N LEU A 361 -40.14 -20.13 42.54
CA LEU A 361 -39.28 -18.95 42.49
C LEU A 361 -38.99 -18.54 41.04
N LYS A 362 -38.79 -19.50 40.14
CA LYS A 362 -38.66 -19.26 38.70
C LYS A 362 -39.88 -18.53 38.13
N GLU A 363 -41.09 -18.98 38.47
CA GLU A 363 -42.33 -18.34 38.01
C GLU A 363 -42.51 -16.93 38.58
N LEU A 364 -42.12 -16.70 39.84
CA LEU A 364 -42.19 -15.40 40.51
C LEU A 364 -41.22 -14.39 39.87
N ILE A 365 -39.98 -14.81 39.58
CA ILE A 365 -38.98 -13.99 38.87
C ILE A 365 -39.49 -13.63 37.46
N VAL A 366 -40.04 -14.59 36.71
CA VAL A 366 -40.57 -14.34 35.37
C VAL A 366 -41.76 -13.37 35.41
N LYS A 367 -42.68 -13.52 36.37
CA LYS A 367 -43.80 -12.58 36.56
C LYS A 367 -43.31 -11.16 36.89
N ALA A 368 -42.38 -11.03 37.83
CA ALA A 368 -41.83 -9.73 38.23
C ALA A 368 -41.14 -8.98 37.06
N VAL A 369 -40.37 -9.70 36.24
CA VAL A 369 -39.72 -9.12 35.05
C VAL A 369 -40.74 -8.71 33.97
N LEU A 370 -41.80 -9.50 33.76
CA LEU A 370 -42.85 -9.18 32.81
C LEU A 370 -43.67 -7.94 33.25
N ASP A 371 -43.96 -7.81 34.54
CA ASP A 371 -44.68 -6.65 35.08
C ASP A 371 -43.85 -5.37 35.04
N HIS A 372 -42.54 -5.45 35.29
CA HIS A 372 -41.65 -4.30 35.16
C HIS A 372 -41.53 -3.82 33.70
N LYS A 373 -41.55 -4.77 32.74
CA LYS A 373 -41.56 -4.41 31.31
C LYS A 373 -42.87 -3.73 30.89
N LYS A 374 -44.02 -4.21 31.39
CA LYS A 374 -45.33 -3.54 31.16
C LYS A 374 -45.42 -2.14 31.76
N LYS A 375 -44.72 -1.85 32.87
CA LYS A 375 -44.62 -0.50 33.44
C LYS A 375 -43.68 0.44 32.67
N SER A 376 -42.62 -0.12 32.07
CA SER A 376 -41.67 0.63 31.22
C SER A 376 -42.26 1.06 29.88
N ASP A 377 -43.14 0.23 29.28
CA ASP A 377 -43.77 0.52 27.98
C ASP A 377 -44.98 1.48 28.10
N LYS A 378 -45.28 1.99 29.31
CA LYS A 378 -46.39 2.92 29.62
C LYS A 378 -45.93 4.33 30.03
N LYS A 379 -44.64 4.66 29.84
CA LYS A 379 -44.08 5.97 30.20
C LYS A 379 -43.51 6.68 28.99
#